data_AF-A0A8X6PRB3-F1
#
_entry.id   AF-A0A8X6PRB3-F1
#
_cell.length_a   1.000
_cell.length_b   1.000
_cell.length_c   1.000
_cell.angle_alpha   90.00
_cell.angle_beta   90.00
_cell.angle_gamma   90.00
#
_symmetry.space_group_name_H-M   'P 1'
#
loop_
_entity.id
_entity.type
_entity.pdbx_description
1 polymer ?
#
loop_
_entity_poly.entity_id
_entity_poly.type
_entity_poly.pdbx_seq_one_letter_code
_entity_poly.pdbx_strand_id
1 'polypeptide(L)'
;MDSYNANGFHDRTLKIGHLESQSRQSNLNFDQTFKSNDNSNKDNDSMADNYQQSSQISKMEASNGVQVQHGLIINGNTEENGVTSNGHKPVTNGRSYFQRTFSNGTPQDIDHASTKQTDDESNSSRENVKKPLVMEADELTADVLHDLFNDNICVLRIKNYVPQMVCQKLDSFLREKGSDPYTHEIRTNGKVDLLYFGVNRYGYPLNSIYKDDTGEKLKKYLTEALPTMRSIRKAAAPYLTPIDKFRVELDEAWPKKANVATFRGQKTFCGIGRIMPTSLSELSETQPHFDAVPTACFPDIYKQFTANFYLNVPEEGGELEIWNVTPLDINNIEHFTIPENWRELLPTSIKVKPEQGDLVLFNTRRPHAITRFGGSNPRTSLQTFIGYTKESEVFLWV
;
A
#
# COMPACT_ATOMS: atom_id res chain seq x y z
N MET A 1 29.99 -29.31 -62.72
CA MET A 1 30.27 -28.56 -63.95
C MET A 1 29.32 -27.40 -63.99
N ASP A 2 29.89 -26.20 -63.87
CA ASP A 2 29.53 -24.93 -64.54
C ASP A 2 28.08 -24.41 -64.40
N SER A 3 27.77 -23.12 -64.32
CA SER A 3 28.45 -21.83 -64.18
C SER A 3 27.35 -20.77 -64.29
N TYR A 4 27.48 -19.64 -63.57
CA TYR A 4 27.00 -18.28 -63.91
C TYR A 4 25.63 -18.03 -64.58
N ASN A 5 24.80 -17.16 -63.97
CA ASN A 5 24.45 -15.88 -64.60
C ASN A 5 23.79 -14.84 -63.67
N ALA A 6 23.98 -13.57 -64.05
CA ALA A 6 23.82 -12.33 -63.29
C ALA A 6 22.54 -11.52 -63.63
N ASN A 7 22.44 -10.35 -62.96
CA ASN A 7 21.62 -9.15 -63.20
C ASN A 7 20.33 -9.03 -62.35
N GLY A 8 19.99 -7.90 -61.72
CA GLY A 8 20.62 -6.59 -61.66
C GLY A 8 19.90 -5.70 -60.63
N PHE A 9 20.63 -4.81 -59.97
CA PHE A 9 20.10 -3.82 -59.01
C PHE A 9 19.88 -2.48 -59.71
N HIS A 10 18.72 -1.87 -59.49
CA HIS A 10 18.40 -0.50 -59.89
C HIS A 10 18.54 0.46 -58.71
N ASP A 11 19.27 1.53 -59.00
CA ASP A 11 19.55 2.71 -58.20
C ASP A 11 18.29 3.58 -58.03
N ARG A 12 18.04 4.05 -56.80
CA ARG A 12 17.16 5.19 -56.52
C ARG A 12 17.78 6.06 -55.45
N THR A 13 18.37 7.15 -55.93
CA THR A 13 18.80 8.33 -55.20
C THR A 13 17.61 9.03 -54.55
N LEU A 14 17.69 9.37 -53.26
CA LEU A 14 16.83 10.37 -52.64
C LEU A 14 17.64 11.31 -51.73
N LYS A 15 17.41 12.60 -51.98
CA LYS A 15 18.09 13.79 -51.47
C LYS A 15 17.89 13.96 -49.96
N ILE A 16 18.97 14.26 -49.23
CA ILE A 16 18.91 14.79 -47.86
C ILE A 16 19.20 16.29 -47.90
N GLY A 17 18.27 17.06 -47.35
CA GLY A 17 18.33 18.51 -47.24
C GLY A 17 19.27 18.99 -46.14
N HIS A 18 19.98 20.07 -46.47
CA HIS A 18 20.83 20.87 -45.59
C HIS A 18 20.00 21.64 -44.55
N LEU A 19 20.37 21.54 -43.27
CA LEU A 19 20.04 22.54 -42.25
C LEU A 19 21.29 22.79 -41.42
N GLU A 20 21.84 23.99 -41.58
CA GLU A 20 22.96 24.55 -40.84
C GLU A 20 22.56 24.81 -39.38
N SER A 21 23.40 24.40 -38.43
CA SER A 21 23.33 24.87 -37.04
C SER A 21 24.66 25.53 -36.66
N GLN A 22 24.57 26.82 -36.36
CA GLN A 22 25.68 27.70 -35.98
C GLN A 22 26.29 27.30 -34.63
N SER A 23 27.62 27.20 -34.62
CA SER A 23 28.46 27.04 -33.45
C SER A 23 28.57 28.34 -32.65
N ARG A 24 28.27 28.30 -31.35
CA ARG A 24 28.77 29.27 -30.37
C ARG A 24 29.74 28.58 -29.43
N GLN A 25 31.01 28.92 -29.59
CA GLN A 25 32.06 28.72 -28.59
C GLN A 25 31.88 29.77 -27.47
N SER A 26 31.92 29.33 -26.22
CA SER A 26 32.24 30.19 -25.08
C SER A 26 33.26 29.48 -24.21
N ASN A 27 34.49 29.99 -24.25
CA ASN A 27 35.56 29.72 -23.31
C ASN A 27 35.15 30.17 -21.90
N LEU A 28 35.26 29.29 -20.90
CA LEU A 28 35.53 29.68 -19.53
C LEU A 28 36.45 28.64 -18.88
N ASN A 29 37.68 29.08 -18.65
CA ASN A 29 38.65 28.47 -17.75
C ASN A 29 38.05 28.36 -16.34
N PHE A 30 38.25 27.22 -15.68
CA PHE A 30 38.23 27.19 -14.21
C PHE A 30 39.42 26.40 -13.69
N ASP A 31 40.24 27.15 -12.97
CA ASP A 31 41.47 26.76 -12.33
C ASP A 31 41.23 25.81 -11.16
N GLN A 32 42.18 24.91 -10.96
CA GLN A 32 42.28 24.09 -9.76
C GLN A 32 42.71 24.95 -8.57
N THR A 33 42.04 24.81 -7.43
CA THR A 33 42.65 25.06 -6.12
C THR A 33 42.06 24.11 -5.08
N PHE A 34 42.82 23.04 -4.80
CA PHE A 34 42.70 22.27 -3.56
C PHE A 34 43.26 23.12 -2.43
N LYS A 35 42.42 23.45 -1.44
CA LYS A 35 42.87 23.81 -0.10
C LYS A 35 42.16 22.93 0.92
N SER A 36 42.96 22.09 1.55
CA SER A 36 42.72 21.44 2.82
C SER A 36 42.38 22.47 3.89
N ASN A 37 41.36 22.22 4.69
CA ASN A 37 41.27 22.74 6.04
C ASN A 37 40.72 21.63 6.95
N ASP A 38 41.64 21.09 7.76
CA ASP A 38 41.35 20.53 9.06
C ASP A 38 40.64 21.59 9.92
N ASN A 39 39.57 21.19 10.62
CA ASN A 39 39.39 21.61 11.99
C ASN A 39 38.45 20.68 12.75
N SER A 40 39.03 20.09 13.79
CA SER A 40 38.44 19.38 14.90
C SER A 40 37.59 20.30 15.80
N ASN A 41 36.41 19.83 16.22
CA ASN A 41 35.93 19.72 17.62
C ASN A 41 34.41 19.46 17.60
N LYS A 42 33.98 18.37 18.24
CA LYS A 42 33.23 18.37 19.51
C LYS A 42 31.93 19.17 19.43
N ASP A 43 30.81 18.46 19.39
CA ASP A 43 29.76 18.53 20.43
C ASP A 43 28.72 17.43 20.17
N ASN A 44 28.79 16.39 21.00
CA ASN A 44 27.74 15.40 21.19
C ASN A 44 26.97 15.84 22.43
N ASP A 45 25.70 16.21 22.28
CA ASP A 45 24.59 16.04 23.24
C ASP A 45 23.48 17.06 22.94
N SER A 46 22.54 16.70 22.06
CA SER A 46 21.16 17.22 22.09
C SER A 46 20.28 16.55 21.01
N MET A 47 19.90 15.28 21.20
CA MET A 47 18.80 14.68 20.41
C MET A 47 17.76 13.94 21.26
N ALA A 48 17.82 14.04 22.59
CA ALA A 48 16.87 13.41 23.50
C ALA A 48 15.64 14.28 23.86
N ASP A 49 15.67 15.59 23.62
CA ASP A 49 14.67 16.50 24.22
C ASP A 49 13.43 16.78 23.35
N ASN A 50 13.44 16.46 22.06
CA ASN A 50 12.29 16.71 21.18
C ASN A 50 11.20 15.62 21.23
N TYR A 51 11.41 14.52 21.96
CA TYR A 51 10.41 13.45 22.12
C TYR A 51 9.54 13.59 23.37
N GLN A 52 9.92 14.42 24.35
CA GLN A 52 9.12 14.60 25.59
C GLN A 52 8.04 15.67 25.47
N GLN A 53 8.21 16.71 24.64
CA GLN A 53 7.24 17.82 24.54
C GLN A 53 5.94 17.43 23.82
N SER A 54 5.95 16.47 22.91
CA SER A 54 4.73 15.98 22.23
C SER A 54 3.89 15.03 23.11
N SER A 55 4.50 14.39 24.11
CA SER A 55 3.81 13.45 25.02
C SER A 55 3.00 14.11 26.15
N GLN A 56 3.25 15.40 26.43
CA GLN A 56 2.51 16.14 27.46
C GLN A 56 1.26 16.84 26.94
N ILE A 57 1.19 17.18 25.65
CA ILE A 57 0.03 17.85 25.06
C ILE A 57 -1.16 16.88 24.93
N SER A 58 -0.90 15.57 24.75
CA SER A 58 -1.95 14.55 24.64
C SER A 58 -2.50 14.04 25.98
N LYS A 59 -1.94 14.45 27.13
CA LYS A 59 -2.39 14.02 28.48
C LYS A 59 -3.19 15.08 29.24
N MET A 60 -3.38 16.28 28.70
CA MET A 60 -4.14 17.35 29.37
C MET A 60 -5.61 17.48 28.92
N GLU A 61 -6.04 16.80 27.86
CA GLU A 61 -7.44 16.89 27.37
C GLU A 61 -8.37 15.78 27.90
N ALA A 62 -7.87 14.84 28.72
CA ALA A 62 -8.66 13.72 29.25
C ALA A 62 -9.03 13.84 30.75
N SER A 63 -8.82 14.99 31.38
CA SER A 63 -9.17 15.19 32.79
C SER A 63 -9.61 16.62 33.06
N ASN A 64 -10.88 16.93 32.80
CA ASN A 64 -11.62 18.02 33.47
C ASN A 64 -13.13 17.81 33.29
N GLY A 65 -13.68 16.85 34.04
CA GLY A 65 -15.10 16.86 34.41
C GLY A 65 -15.29 17.89 35.53
N VAL A 66 -15.89 19.04 35.21
CA VAL A 66 -16.32 20.03 36.21
C VAL A 66 -17.83 20.07 36.22
N GLN A 67 -18.40 19.54 37.30
CA GLN A 67 -19.75 19.85 37.77
C GLN A 67 -19.87 21.36 37.98
N VAL A 68 -20.90 21.97 37.39
CA VAL A 68 -21.39 23.27 37.86
C VAL A 68 -22.84 23.11 38.29
N GLN A 69 -23.00 23.14 39.61
CA GLN A 69 -24.24 23.20 40.36
C GLN A 69 -24.47 24.68 40.71
N HIS A 70 -25.49 25.34 40.16
CA HIS A 70 -26.09 26.59 40.64
C HIS A 70 -27.58 26.45 40.28
N GLY A 71 -28.57 26.59 41.15
CA GLY A 71 -28.72 27.51 42.27
C GLY A 71 -30.09 28.16 42.06
N LEU A 72 -31.11 27.66 42.78
CA LEU A 72 -32.48 28.15 42.73
C LEU A 72 -32.58 29.64 43.10
N ILE A 73 -33.38 30.41 42.35
CA ILE A 73 -34.10 31.59 42.86
C ILE A 73 -35.57 31.45 42.48
N ILE A 74 -36.42 31.72 43.48
CA ILE A 74 -37.86 31.56 43.59
C ILE A 74 -38.61 32.73 42.92
N ASN A 75 -39.76 32.43 42.29
CA ASN A 75 -41.03 33.19 42.24
C ASN A 75 -41.82 32.63 41.03
N GLY A 76 -43.09 32.26 41.04
CA GLY A 76 -44.19 32.31 42.00
C GLY A 76 -45.47 32.03 41.19
N ASN A 77 -46.52 31.51 41.84
CA ASN A 77 -47.91 31.37 41.37
C ASN A 77 -48.14 30.36 40.22
N THR A 78 -49.17 29.52 40.18
CA THR A 78 -50.48 29.44 40.86
C THR A 78 -51.08 28.08 40.51
N GLU A 79 -51.87 27.49 41.43
CA GLU A 79 -53.08 26.66 41.19
C GLU A 79 -52.93 25.36 40.35
N GLU A 80 -53.61 24.23 40.56
CA GLU A 80 -54.53 23.68 41.56
C GLU A 80 -54.75 22.21 41.11
N ASN A 81 -55.11 21.32 42.04
CA ASN A 81 -55.80 20.02 41.83
C ASN A 81 -55.04 18.88 41.08
N GLY A 82 -55.01 17.62 41.48
CA GLY A 82 -55.60 16.87 42.57
C GLY A 82 -55.29 15.36 42.40
N VAL A 83 -55.08 14.66 43.52
CA VAL A 83 -55.64 13.34 43.86
C VAL A 83 -55.29 12.07 43.02
N THR A 84 -54.36 11.29 43.59
CA THR A 84 -54.29 9.83 43.87
C THR A 84 -54.38 8.70 42.82
N SER A 85 -53.36 7.83 42.93
CA SER A 85 -53.39 6.36 43.14
C SER A 85 -53.20 5.37 41.97
N ASN A 86 -52.09 4.62 42.09
CA ASN A 86 -51.84 3.17 41.96
C ASN A 86 -52.53 2.34 40.86
N GLY A 87 -51.71 1.59 40.09
CA GLY A 87 -52.15 0.43 39.34
C GLY A 87 -51.03 -0.33 38.62
N HIS A 88 -50.92 -1.63 38.89
CA HIS A 88 -49.89 -2.58 38.46
C HIS A 88 -50.01 -3.12 37.02
N LYS A 89 -48.84 -3.33 36.36
CA LYS A 89 -48.44 -4.43 35.42
C LYS A 89 -49.18 -4.56 34.04
N PRO A 90 -48.82 -5.51 33.14
CA PRO A 90 -47.56 -5.65 32.36
C PRO A 90 -47.81 -6.03 30.86
N VAL A 91 -46.94 -5.72 29.87
CA VAL A 91 -47.05 -6.29 28.49
C VAL A 91 -45.68 -6.29 27.78
N THR A 92 -44.98 -7.44 27.72
CA THR A 92 -44.67 -8.33 26.58
C THR A 92 -44.19 -7.73 25.23
N ASN A 93 -42.99 -8.22 24.83
CA ASN A 93 -42.51 -8.66 23.51
C ASN A 93 -42.93 -7.95 22.21
N GLY A 94 -41.90 -7.60 21.40
CA GLY A 94 -42.02 -7.40 19.96
C GLY A 94 -40.68 -7.61 19.23
N ARG A 95 -40.40 -8.85 18.79
CA ARG A 95 -39.48 -9.14 17.68
C ARG A 95 -40.30 -9.09 16.38
N SER A 96 -39.91 -8.29 15.41
CA SER A 96 -40.44 -8.37 14.04
C SER A 96 -39.37 -8.87 13.07
N TYR A 97 -39.72 -9.94 12.37
CA TYR A 97 -39.09 -10.43 11.15
C TYR A 97 -39.60 -9.62 9.95
N PHE A 98 -38.73 -9.28 9.00
CA PHE A 98 -39.13 -8.88 7.64
C PHE A 98 -38.69 -9.97 6.65
N GLN A 99 -39.66 -10.72 6.15
CA GLN A 99 -39.53 -11.57 4.95
C GLN A 99 -39.88 -10.72 3.72
N ARG A 100 -39.10 -10.87 2.65
CA ARG A 100 -39.35 -10.29 1.33
C ARG A 100 -39.67 -11.44 0.36
N THR A 101 -40.81 -11.35 -0.32
CA THR A 101 -41.26 -12.27 -1.38
C THR A 101 -40.83 -11.74 -2.75
N PHE A 102 -40.43 -12.63 -3.65
CA PHE A 102 -40.38 -12.40 -5.10
C PHE A 102 -41.15 -13.52 -5.79
N SER A 103 -41.97 -13.14 -6.77
CA SER A 103 -42.81 -14.03 -7.57
C SER A 103 -42.23 -14.25 -8.97
N ASN A 104 -42.38 -15.49 -9.45
CA ASN A 104 -41.90 -16.06 -10.71
C ASN A 104 -42.62 -15.55 -11.96
N GLY A 105 -41.92 -15.62 -13.10
CA GLY A 105 -42.47 -15.68 -14.45
C GLY A 105 -41.48 -16.35 -15.42
N THR A 106 -41.95 -17.33 -16.19
CA THR A 106 -41.25 -18.11 -17.24
C THR A 106 -42.29 -18.49 -18.32
N PRO A 107 -41.91 -19.06 -19.48
CA PRO A 107 -41.10 -18.50 -20.57
C PRO A 107 -41.81 -18.67 -21.95
N GLN A 108 -41.23 -18.16 -23.04
CA GLN A 108 -41.65 -18.51 -24.41
C GLN A 108 -40.45 -18.84 -25.32
N ASP A 109 -40.60 -19.95 -26.05
CA ASP A 109 -39.72 -20.53 -27.07
C ASP A 109 -39.82 -19.80 -28.41
N ILE A 110 -38.70 -19.65 -29.15
CA ILE A 110 -38.62 -19.78 -30.63
C ILE A 110 -37.23 -20.33 -31.02
N ASP A 111 -37.26 -21.24 -32.00
CA ASP A 111 -36.22 -22.15 -32.50
C ASP A 111 -35.24 -21.58 -33.55
N HIS A 112 -34.13 -22.33 -33.70
CA HIS A 112 -33.23 -22.52 -34.86
C HIS A 112 -32.30 -21.40 -35.40
N ALA A 113 -30.98 -21.60 -35.21
CA ALA A 113 -30.04 -21.91 -36.30
C ALA A 113 -28.69 -22.45 -35.77
N SER A 114 -28.29 -23.59 -36.31
CA SER A 114 -27.12 -24.40 -35.95
C SER A 114 -25.86 -23.90 -36.66
N THR A 115 -24.78 -23.67 -35.91
CA THR A 115 -23.42 -23.66 -36.46
C THR A 115 -22.51 -24.42 -35.50
N LYS A 116 -22.02 -25.58 -35.97
CA LYS A 116 -21.06 -26.43 -35.27
C LYS A 116 -19.72 -25.70 -35.15
N GLN A 117 -19.26 -25.49 -33.92
CA GLN A 117 -17.86 -25.24 -33.63
C GLN A 117 -17.43 -26.28 -32.60
N THR A 118 -16.33 -26.95 -32.91
CA THR A 118 -15.80 -28.14 -32.24
C THR A 118 -15.19 -27.75 -30.90
N ASP A 119 -15.84 -28.20 -29.82
CA ASP A 119 -15.31 -28.18 -28.46
C ASP A 119 -14.21 -29.24 -28.34
N ASP A 120 -12.98 -28.78 -28.11
CA ASP A 120 -11.87 -29.58 -27.61
C ASP A 120 -11.64 -29.17 -26.14
N GLU A 121 -12.68 -29.34 -25.32
CA GLU A 121 -12.57 -29.24 -23.86
C GLU A 121 -12.06 -30.59 -23.32
N SER A 122 -10.74 -30.74 -23.30
CA SER A 122 -10.10 -31.80 -22.51
C SER A 122 -10.27 -31.47 -21.03
N ASN A 123 -11.32 -32.05 -20.48
CA ASN A 123 -11.69 -32.19 -19.08
C ASN A 123 -10.50 -32.61 -18.21
N SER A 124 -9.78 -31.65 -17.65
CA SER A 124 -8.85 -31.88 -16.54
C SER A 124 -9.60 -31.58 -15.24
N SER A 125 -10.27 -32.61 -14.73
CA SER A 125 -10.71 -32.71 -13.34
C SER A 125 -9.49 -32.63 -12.42
N ARG A 126 -8.99 -31.42 -12.17
CA ARG A 126 -8.10 -31.15 -11.04
C ARG A 126 -8.97 -31.28 -9.80
N GLU A 127 -8.67 -32.28 -8.99
CA GLU A 127 -9.22 -32.38 -7.63
C GLU A 127 -9.16 -30.99 -6.97
N ASN A 128 -10.28 -30.55 -6.39
CA ASN A 128 -10.38 -29.33 -5.60
C ASN A 128 -9.56 -29.50 -4.31
N VAL A 129 -8.24 -29.57 -4.43
CA VAL A 129 -7.32 -29.51 -3.29
C VAL A 129 -7.46 -28.10 -2.74
N LYS A 130 -8.02 -27.99 -1.54
CA LYS A 130 -8.15 -26.72 -0.82
C LYS A 130 -6.76 -26.13 -0.61
N LYS A 131 -6.43 -25.05 -1.32
CA LYS A 131 -5.14 -24.38 -1.20
C LYS A 131 -4.96 -23.77 0.20
N PRO A 132 -3.72 -23.71 0.72
CA PRO A 132 -3.47 -23.06 1.99
C PRO A 132 -3.71 -21.55 1.89
N LEU A 133 -4.12 -20.91 2.98
CA LEU A 133 -4.30 -19.45 2.99
C LEU A 133 -2.97 -18.68 2.97
N VAL A 134 -1.90 -19.30 3.46
CA VAL A 134 -0.53 -18.79 3.36
C VAL A 134 0.27 -19.77 2.52
N MET A 135 0.81 -19.28 1.40
CA MET A 135 1.69 -20.05 0.54
C MET A 135 3.13 -19.60 0.74
N GLU A 136 4.01 -20.55 1.00
CA GLU A 136 5.45 -20.33 0.94
C GLU A 136 5.96 -20.87 -0.40
N ALA A 137 6.84 -20.12 -1.05
CA ALA A 137 7.50 -20.52 -2.28
C ALA A 137 8.95 -20.04 -2.29
N ASP A 138 9.77 -20.63 -3.15
CA ASP A 138 11.20 -20.29 -3.26
C ASP A 138 11.45 -19.19 -4.32
N GLU A 139 10.51 -19.01 -5.26
CA GLU A 139 10.63 -18.06 -6.36
C GLU A 139 9.26 -17.51 -6.81
N LEU A 140 9.30 -16.44 -7.60
CA LEU A 140 8.12 -15.90 -8.26
C LEU A 140 7.87 -16.66 -9.56
N THR A 141 6.72 -17.32 -9.66
CA THR A 141 6.25 -17.98 -10.88
C THR A 141 4.88 -17.44 -11.29
N ALA A 142 4.53 -17.61 -12.56
CA ALA A 142 3.20 -17.25 -13.05
C ALA A 142 2.09 -17.91 -12.21
N ASP A 143 2.25 -19.19 -11.85
CA ASP A 143 1.23 -19.97 -11.13
C ASP A 143 0.97 -19.41 -9.72
N VAL A 144 2.02 -19.11 -8.94
CA VAL A 144 1.85 -18.56 -7.58
C VAL A 144 1.30 -17.14 -7.62
N LEU A 145 1.67 -16.35 -8.64
CA LEU A 145 1.10 -15.01 -8.86
C LEU A 145 -0.36 -15.08 -9.29
N HIS A 146 -0.75 -16.03 -10.13
CA HIS A 146 -2.14 -16.27 -10.48
C HIS A 146 -2.97 -16.65 -9.27
N ASP A 147 -2.43 -17.48 -8.37
CA ASP A 147 -3.11 -17.82 -7.13
C ASP A 147 -3.32 -16.60 -6.22
N LEU A 148 -2.30 -15.76 -6.08
CA LEU A 148 -2.41 -14.52 -5.32
C LEU A 148 -3.42 -13.55 -5.95
N PHE A 149 -3.29 -13.27 -7.26
CA PHE A 149 -4.10 -12.27 -7.94
C PHE A 149 -5.56 -12.70 -8.13
N ASN A 150 -5.84 -14.00 -8.13
CA ASN A 150 -7.20 -14.54 -8.12
C ASN A 150 -7.76 -14.75 -6.72
N ASP A 151 -7.06 -14.30 -5.67
CA ASP A 151 -7.49 -14.40 -4.28
C ASP A 151 -7.64 -15.87 -3.78
N ASN A 152 -7.00 -16.84 -4.47
CA ASN A 152 -6.96 -18.27 -4.09
C ASN A 152 -6.12 -18.51 -2.83
N ILE A 153 -5.17 -17.63 -2.56
CA ILE A 153 -4.37 -17.56 -1.34
C ILE A 153 -4.48 -16.15 -0.73
N CYS A 154 -4.24 -16.03 0.57
CA CYS A 154 -4.23 -14.73 1.25
C CYS A 154 -2.86 -14.05 1.24
N VAL A 155 -1.81 -14.84 1.46
CA VAL A 155 -0.45 -14.35 1.59
C VAL A 155 0.49 -15.27 0.82
N LEU A 156 1.37 -14.68 0.02
CA LEU A 156 2.53 -15.33 -0.57
C LEU A 156 3.78 -14.87 0.17
N ARG A 157 4.62 -15.80 0.64
CA ARG A 157 5.92 -15.53 1.26
C ARG A 157 7.02 -16.21 0.44
N ILE A 158 7.97 -15.41 -0.05
CA ILE A 158 9.21 -15.91 -0.64
C ILE A 158 10.33 -15.73 0.38
N LYS A 159 10.87 -16.85 0.87
CA LYS A 159 11.90 -16.83 1.92
C LYS A 159 13.25 -16.42 1.37
N ASN A 160 14.06 -15.74 2.18
CA ASN A 160 15.44 -15.38 1.83
C ASN A 160 15.58 -14.64 0.48
N TYR A 161 14.54 -13.88 0.10
CA TYR A 161 14.47 -13.19 -1.18
C TYR A 161 15.53 -12.10 -1.33
N VAL A 162 15.82 -11.39 -0.23
CA VAL A 162 16.83 -10.35 -0.13
C VAL A 162 18.06 -10.90 0.60
N PRO A 163 19.25 -10.85 -0.01
CA PRO A 163 20.47 -11.27 0.67
C PRO A 163 20.72 -10.46 1.95
N GLN A 164 21.16 -11.14 3.01
CA GLN A 164 21.43 -10.57 4.34
C GLN A 164 22.25 -9.26 4.30
N MET A 165 23.30 -9.21 3.48
CA MET A 165 24.14 -8.02 3.33
C MET A 165 23.39 -6.83 2.72
N VAL A 166 22.45 -7.08 1.80
CA VAL A 166 21.59 -6.04 1.22
C VAL A 166 20.60 -5.55 2.27
N CYS A 167 20.04 -6.46 3.08
CA CYS A 167 19.20 -6.11 4.24
C CYS A 167 19.94 -5.14 5.18
N GLN A 168 21.16 -5.48 5.59
CA GLN A 168 21.96 -4.66 6.52
C GLN A 168 22.27 -3.26 5.97
N LYS A 169 22.68 -3.18 4.68
CA LYS A 169 22.98 -1.91 4.01
C LYS A 169 21.75 -0.99 3.97
N LEU A 170 20.62 -1.56 3.54
CA LEU A 170 19.39 -0.79 3.38
C LEU A 170 18.75 -0.44 4.73
N ASP A 171 18.77 -1.34 5.72
CA ASP A 171 18.31 -1.03 7.08
C ASP A 171 19.08 0.16 7.65
N SER A 172 20.42 0.11 7.59
CA SER A 172 21.28 1.19 8.07
C SER A 172 20.97 2.52 7.38
N PHE A 173 20.85 2.50 6.05
CA PHE A 173 20.49 3.68 5.26
C PHE A 173 19.11 4.24 5.63
N LEU A 174 18.10 3.37 5.75
CA LEU A 174 16.74 3.79 6.07
C LEU A 174 16.61 4.34 7.48
N ARG A 175 17.35 3.79 8.45
CA ARG A 175 17.38 4.32 9.82
C ARG A 175 18.06 5.68 9.90
N GLU A 176 19.05 5.94 9.04
CA GLU A 176 19.71 7.24 8.97
C GLU A 176 18.84 8.30 8.26
N LYS A 177 18.13 7.92 7.19
CA LYS A 177 17.42 8.87 6.32
C LYS A 177 15.91 8.94 6.51
N GLY A 178 15.30 7.91 7.07
CA GLY A 178 13.86 7.75 7.15
C GLY A 178 13.29 8.29 8.45
N SER A 179 13.00 9.60 8.46
CA SER A 179 12.49 10.31 9.64
C SER A 179 11.07 10.83 9.48
N ASP A 180 10.57 10.94 8.25
CA ASP A 180 9.26 11.56 7.99
C ASP A 180 8.13 10.62 8.43
N PRO A 181 7.03 11.12 9.01
CA PRO A 181 5.89 10.28 9.33
C PRO A 181 5.19 9.76 8.06
N TYR A 182 4.83 8.48 8.06
CA TYR A 182 3.94 7.84 7.10
C TYR A 182 2.53 7.79 7.71
N THR A 183 1.61 8.51 7.09
CA THR A 183 0.21 8.53 7.51
C THR A 183 -0.63 7.58 6.68
N HIS A 184 -1.65 6.98 7.30
CA HIS A 184 -2.61 6.08 6.67
C HIS A 184 -3.96 6.78 6.59
N GLU A 185 -4.74 6.44 5.56
CA GLU A 185 -6.09 6.98 5.41
C GLU A 185 -7.08 6.25 6.31
N ILE A 186 -7.81 7.01 7.14
CA ILE A 186 -9.10 6.59 7.67
C ILE A 186 -10.20 7.29 6.89
N ARG A 187 -11.21 6.54 6.46
CA ARG A 187 -12.35 7.07 5.71
C ARG A 187 -13.60 7.03 6.59
N THR A 188 -14.24 8.18 6.72
CA THR A 188 -15.49 8.37 7.47
C THR A 188 -16.43 9.27 6.67
N ASN A 189 -17.54 8.70 6.16
CA ASN A 189 -18.56 9.43 5.41
C ASN A 189 -18.01 10.27 4.23
N GLY A 190 -17.09 9.69 3.45
CA GLY A 190 -16.45 10.35 2.30
C GLY A 190 -15.37 11.38 2.64
N LYS A 191 -15.10 11.61 3.94
CA LYS A 191 -13.92 12.37 4.38
C LYS A 191 -12.76 11.41 4.63
N VAL A 192 -11.59 11.78 4.13
CA VAL A 192 -10.33 11.08 4.43
C VAL A 192 -9.68 11.80 5.61
N ASP A 193 -9.23 11.11 6.64
CA ASP A 193 -8.33 11.62 7.66
C ASP A 193 -7.00 10.89 7.57
N LEU A 194 -5.90 11.57 7.86
CA LEU A 194 -4.55 11.01 7.80
C LEU A 194 -4.04 10.78 9.21
N LEU A 195 -3.94 9.51 9.62
CA LEU A 195 -3.48 9.13 10.95
C LEU A 195 -2.08 8.53 10.92
N TYR A 196 -1.32 8.80 11.97
CA TYR A 196 0.02 8.25 12.15
C TYR A 196 -0.02 7.00 13.04
N PHE A 197 0.41 5.86 12.49
CA PHE A 197 0.41 4.56 13.18
C PHE A 197 1.82 4.08 13.55
N GLY A 198 2.71 5.02 13.92
CA GLY A 198 4.06 4.68 14.37
C GLY A 198 5.02 4.27 13.25
N VAL A 199 4.73 4.63 12.00
CA VAL A 199 5.53 4.27 10.83
C VAL A 199 6.23 5.51 10.27
N ASN A 200 7.54 5.57 10.35
CA ASN A 200 8.34 6.55 9.61
C ASN A 200 8.63 6.06 8.19
N ARG A 201 8.96 6.98 7.29
CA ARG A 201 9.23 6.71 5.88
C ARG A 201 10.49 7.37 5.36
N TYR A 202 11.04 6.74 4.32
CA TYR A 202 11.96 7.37 3.38
C TYR A 202 11.35 7.36 1.97
N GLY A 203 11.13 8.56 1.43
CA GLY A 203 10.46 8.79 0.15
C GLY A 203 9.03 9.32 0.29
N TYR A 204 8.52 9.95 -0.77
CA TYR A 204 7.24 10.67 -0.77
C TYR A 204 6.12 9.81 -1.40
N PRO A 205 5.14 9.31 -0.62
CA PRO A 205 4.12 8.38 -1.10
C PRO A 205 3.00 9.09 -1.86
N LEU A 206 2.31 8.33 -2.73
CA LEU A 206 1.20 8.87 -3.52
C LEU A 206 0.06 9.34 -2.63
N ASN A 207 -0.21 8.69 -1.50
CA ASN A 207 -1.31 9.13 -0.63
C ASN A 207 -1.14 10.55 -0.06
N SER A 208 0.08 11.10 -0.08
CA SER A 208 0.33 12.49 0.29
C SER A 208 -0.41 13.47 -0.62
N ILE A 209 -0.77 13.07 -1.86
CA ILE A 209 -1.43 13.94 -2.83
C ILE A 209 -2.96 13.87 -2.80
N TYR A 210 -3.57 13.00 -1.98
CA TYR A 210 -5.03 12.81 -1.98
C TYR A 210 -5.81 14.06 -1.51
N LYS A 211 -5.14 14.95 -0.78
CA LYS A 211 -5.64 16.28 -0.38
C LYS A 211 -4.66 17.37 -0.80
N ASP A 212 -4.43 17.48 -2.10
CA ASP A 212 -3.50 18.46 -2.68
C ASP A 212 -4.23 19.51 -3.52
N ASP A 213 -4.82 20.49 -2.84
CA ASP A 213 -5.60 21.55 -3.50
C ASP A 213 -4.71 22.54 -4.28
N THR A 214 -3.42 22.63 -3.95
CA THR A 214 -2.47 23.57 -4.57
C THR A 214 -1.65 22.96 -5.72
N GLY A 215 -1.60 21.62 -5.80
CA GLY A 215 -0.75 20.89 -6.76
C GLY A 215 0.73 20.81 -6.35
N GLU A 216 1.11 21.37 -5.20
CA GLU A 216 2.50 21.37 -4.74
C GLU A 216 2.96 19.98 -4.30
N LYS A 217 2.09 19.22 -3.61
CA LYS A 217 2.43 17.87 -3.16
C LYS A 217 2.57 16.92 -4.35
N LEU A 218 1.73 17.08 -5.37
CA LEU A 218 1.84 16.37 -6.63
C LEU A 218 3.15 16.69 -7.33
N LYS A 219 3.50 17.98 -7.44
CA LYS A 219 4.78 18.39 -8.03
C LYS A 219 5.93 17.72 -7.28
N LYS A 220 5.92 17.79 -5.94
CA LYS A 220 6.91 17.13 -5.08
C LYS A 220 7.00 15.63 -5.36
N TYR A 221 5.87 14.91 -5.31
CA TYR A 221 5.79 13.47 -5.60
C TYR A 221 6.46 13.11 -6.93
N LEU A 222 6.08 13.79 -8.01
CA LEU A 222 6.62 13.51 -9.35
C LEU A 222 8.12 13.85 -9.45
N THR A 223 8.56 14.96 -8.84
CA THR A 223 9.96 15.39 -8.91
C THR A 223 10.90 14.54 -8.04
N GLU A 224 10.42 14.01 -6.91
CA GLU A 224 11.25 13.27 -5.96
C GLU A 224 11.28 11.75 -6.24
N ALA A 225 10.30 11.21 -6.98
CA ALA A 225 10.19 9.78 -7.24
C ALA A 225 11.49 9.14 -7.79
N LEU A 226 12.02 9.66 -8.91
CA LEU A 226 13.22 9.12 -9.53
C LEU A 226 14.50 9.35 -8.70
N PRO A 227 14.78 10.57 -8.18
CA PRO A 227 15.90 10.80 -7.28
C PRO A 227 15.91 9.87 -6.06
N THR A 228 14.76 9.66 -5.41
CA THR A 228 14.65 8.78 -4.25
C THR A 228 14.88 7.31 -4.61
N MET A 229 14.33 6.81 -5.72
CA MET A 229 14.67 5.45 -6.19
C MET A 229 16.17 5.29 -6.45
N ARG A 230 16.83 6.32 -7.00
CA ARG A 230 18.27 6.29 -7.27
C ARG A 230 19.11 6.33 -5.99
N SER A 231 18.68 7.04 -4.95
CA SER A 231 19.41 7.04 -3.67
C SER A 231 19.37 5.68 -2.98
N ILE A 232 18.22 5.00 -2.99
CA ILE A 232 18.07 3.63 -2.47
C ILE A 232 18.98 2.67 -3.24
N ARG A 233 19.04 2.78 -4.58
CA ARG A 233 19.99 2.01 -5.41
C ARG A 233 21.43 2.25 -5.04
N LYS A 234 21.81 3.52 -4.83
CA LYS A 234 23.16 3.87 -4.40
C LYS A 234 23.50 3.25 -3.04
N ALA A 235 22.55 3.17 -2.12
CA ALA A 235 22.74 2.53 -0.82
C ALA A 235 22.93 1.00 -0.92
N ALA A 236 22.25 0.34 -1.86
CA ALA A 236 22.41 -1.11 -2.10
C ALA A 236 23.68 -1.48 -2.87
N ALA A 237 24.28 -0.53 -3.61
CA ALA A 237 25.41 -0.78 -4.50
C ALA A 237 26.56 -1.56 -3.83
N PRO A 238 27.23 -2.49 -4.54
CA PRO A 238 27.06 -2.82 -5.96
C PRO A 238 25.90 -3.79 -6.27
N TYR A 239 25.07 -4.14 -5.28
CA TYR A 239 23.96 -5.08 -5.46
C TYR A 239 22.70 -4.37 -5.98
N LEU A 240 21.79 -5.16 -6.58
CA LEU A 240 20.45 -4.69 -6.89
C LEU A 240 19.67 -4.39 -5.60
N THR A 241 18.77 -3.42 -5.67
CA THR A 241 17.75 -3.26 -4.61
C THR A 241 16.75 -4.42 -4.70
N PRO A 242 16.09 -4.79 -3.58
CA PRO A 242 15.01 -5.77 -3.61
C PRO A 242 13.89 -5.41 -4.60
N ILE A 243 13.61 -4.11 -4.73
CA ILE A 243 12.59 -3.58 -5.63
C ILE A 243 13.00 -3.75 -7.10
N ASP A 244 14.28 -3.52 -7.45
CA ASP A 244 14.75 -3.73 -8.82
C ASP A 244 14.82 -5.21 -9.17
N LYS A 245 15.25 -6.08 -8.24
CA LYS A 245 15.18 -7.54 -8.41
C LYS A 245 13.73 -7.98 -8.67
N PHE A 246 12.81 -7.54 -7.82
CA PHE A 246 11.38 -7.84 -7.94
C PHE A 246 10.78 -7.40 -9.26
N ARG A 247 11.13 -6.21 -9.74
CA ARG A 247 10.64 -5.70 -11.03
C ARG A 247 11.03 -6.58 -12.20
N VAL A 248 12.28 -7.07 -12.21
CA VAL A 248 12.77 -7.94 -13.28
C VAL A 248 12.08 -9.30 -13.20
N GLU A 249 12.10 -9.93 -12.02
CA GLU A 249 11.49 -11.25 -11.83
C GLU A 249 9.97 -11.25 -12.06
N LEU A 250 9.28 -10.16 -11.70
CA LEU A 250 7.86 -10.02 -11.98
C LEU A 250 7.57 -9.88 -13.48
N ASP A 251 8.40 -9.16 -14.23
CA ASP A 251 8.27 -9.03 -15.70
C ASP A 251 8.59 -10.35 -16.42
N GLU A 252 9.54 -11.13 -15.89
CA GLU A 252 9.88 -12.45 -16.44
C GLU A 252 8.81 -13.51 -16.11
N ALA A 253 8.27 -13.49 -14.90
CA ALA A 253 7.28 -14.48 -14.45
C ALA A 253 5.86 -14.18 -14.95
N TRP A 254 5.50 -12.91 -15.17
CA TRP A 254 4.13 -12.54 -15.53
C TRP A 254 3.93 -12.51 -17.05
N PRO A 255 2.94 -13.22 -17.61
CA PRO A 255 2.78 -13.35 -19.07
C PRO A 255 2.30 -12.06 -19.77
N LYS A 256 1.92 -11.05 -18.99
CA LYS A 256 1.47 -9.74 -19.46
C LYS A 256 2.42 -8.67 -18.93
N LYS A 257 2.17 -7.42 -19.33
CA LYS A 257 2.97 -6.27 -18.93
C LYS A 257 3.11 -6.16 -17.41
N ALA A 258 4.35 -6.07 -16.91
CA ALA A 258 4.65 -5.69 -15.52
C ALA A 258 5.59 -4.49 -15.50
N ASN A 259 5.14 -3.34 -14.99
CA ASN A 259 5.93 -2.10 -15.08
C ASN A 259 5.75 -1.17 -13.88
N VAL A 260 6.71 -0.26 -13.68
CA VAL A 260 6.44 0.91 -12.81
C VAL A 260 5.37 1.75 -13.47
N ALA A 261 4.34 2.08 -12.69
CA ALA A 261 3.21 2.89 -13.14
C ALA A 261 3.69 4.26 -13.65
N THR A 262 2.87 4.85 -14.51
CA THR A 262 3.07 6.21 -14.99
C THR A 262 1.91 7.04 -14.49
N PHE A 263 2.20 8.16 -13.84
CA PHE A 263 1.19 9.13 -13.41
C PHE A 263 1.52 10.49 -14.02
N ARG A 264 0.56 11.06 -14.77
CA ARG A 264 0.74 12.31 -15.53
C ARG A 264 2.01 12.32 -16.42
N GLY A 265 2.24 11.20 -17.12
CA GLY A 265 3.38 11.04 -18.04
C GLY A 265 4.74 10.78 -17.38
N GLN A 266 4.82 10.73 -16.04
CA GLN A 266 6.07 10.48 -15.31
C GLN A 266 6.00 9.17 -14.52
N LYS A 267 7.16 8.54 -14.31
CA LYS A 267 7.25 7.33 -13.48
C LYS A 267 6.90 7.65 -12.03
N THR A 268 6.05 6.82 -11.45
CA THR A 268 5.68 6.89 -10.02
C THR A 268 6.87 6.49 -9.14
N PHE A 269 6.78 6.87 -7.87
CA PHE A 269 7.71 6.36 -6.87
C PHE A 269 7.41 4.89 -6.58
N CYS A 270 8.43 4.07 -6.39
CA CYS A 270 8.32 2.64 -6.11
C CYS A 270 9.44 2.25 -5.13
N GLY A 271 9.09 1.55 -4.05
CA GLY A 271 10.06 1.16 -3.02
C GLY A 271 10.22 2.16 -1.89
N ILE A 272 9.13 2.49 -1.19
CA ILE A 272 9.22 3.31 0.03
C ILE A 272 9.94 2.55 1.13
N GLY A 273 10.83 3.23 1.86
CA GLY A 273 11.34 2.70 3.12
C GLY A 273 10.31 2.92 4.21
N ARG A 274 10.00 1.89 5.00
CA ARG A 274 9.18 1.97 6.22
C ARG A 274 10.04 1.61 7.43
N ILE A 275 10.04 2.46 8.45
CA ILE A 275 10.80 2.30 9.68
C ILE A 275 9.82 2.41 10.84
N MET A 276 9.68 1.36 11.63
CA MET A 276 8.74 1.31 12.73
C MET A 276 9.51 1.19 14.05
N PRO A 277 9.65 2.27 14.83
CA PRO A 277 10.30 2.22 16.13
C PRO A 277 9.54 1.31 17.09
N THR A 278 10.25 0.49 17.86
CA THR A 278 9.63 -0.38 18.88
C THR A 278 8.80 0.41 19.89
N SER A 279 9.24 1.63 20.25
CA SER A 279 8.53 2.51 21.18
C SER A 279 7.13 2.93 20.70
N LEU A 280 6.83 2.74 19.41
CA LEU A 280 5.55 3.09 18.80
C LEU A 280 4.80 1.87 18.26
N SER A 281 5.27 0.65 18.53
CA SER A 281 4.73 -0.57 17.91
C SER A 281 3.26 -0.84 18.25
N GLU A 282 2.78 -0.36 19.41
CA GLU A 282 1.38 -0.46 19.80
C GLU A 282 0.44 0.31 18.86
N LEU A 283 0.91 1.43 18.27
CA LEU A 283 0.11 2.22 17.33
C LEU A 283 -0.14 1.48 16.01
N SER A 284 0.76 0.56 15.64
CA SER A 284 0.62 -0.23 14.42
C SER A 284 -0.32 -1.42 14.59
N GLU A 285 -0.56 -1.83 15.84
CA GLU A 285 -1.48 -2.90 16.18
C GLU A 285 -2.92 -2.39 16.32
N THR A 286 -3.15 -1.18 16.82
CA THR A 286 -4.47 -0.73 17.31
C THR A 286 -5.61 -0.88 16.30
N GLN A 287 -5.43 -0.43 15.06
CA GLN A 287 -6.51 -0.42 14.06
C GLN A 287 -6.12 -1.19 12.79
N PRO A 288 -6.86 -2.26 12.43
CA PRO A 288 -6.80 -2.82 11.09
C PRO A 288 -7.13 -1.75 10.05
N HIS A 289 -6.36 -1.71 8.97
CA HIS A 289 -6.59 -0.83 7.84
C HIS A 289 -6.61 -1.63 6.55
N PHE A 290 -6.92 -0.93 5.46
CA PHE A 290 -6.77 -1.43 4.11
C PHE A 290 -6.10 -0.32 3.29
N ASP A 291 -5.40 -0.70 2.23
CA ASP A 291 -4.87 0.25 1.26
C ASP A 291 -5.55 0.02 -0.08
N ALA A 292 -6.05 1.10 -0.68
CA ALA A 292 -6.35 1.13 -2.10
C ALA A 292 -6.14 2.53 -2.67
N VAL A 293 -5.60 2.56 -3.88
CA VAL A 293 -5.44 3.76 -4.66
C VAL A 293 -6.80 4.27 -5.14
N PRO A 294 -7.08 5.58 -5.02
CA PRO A 294 -8.25 6.18 -5.64
C PRO A 294 -8.30 5.90 -7.14
N THR A 295 -9.46 5.58 -7.66
CA THR A 295 -9.67 5.32 -9.10
C THR A 295 -9.33 6.55 -9.94
N ALA A 296 -9.43 7.76 -9.37
CA ALA A 296 -8.98 8.99 -10.01
C ALA A 296 -7.47 9.04 -10.30
N CYS A 297 -6.65 8.27 -9.57
CA CYS A 297 -5.22 8.18 -9.84
C CYS A 297 -4.93 7.14 -10.93
N PHE A 298 -5.54 5.96 -10.84
CA PHE A 298 -5.38 4.88 -11.81
C PHE A 298 -6.74 4.19 -12.09
N PRO A 299 -7.48 4.60 -13.13
CA PRO A 299 -8.85 4.13 -13.37
C PRO A 299 -8.95 2.66 -13.79
N ASP A 300 -7.88 2.12 -14.37
CA ASP A 300 -7.86 0.74 -14.90
C ASP A 300 -7.45 -0.31 -13.85
N ILE A 301 -6.96 0.12 -12.67
CA ILE A 301 -6.61 -0.78 -11.58
C ILE A 301 -7.88 -1.23 -10.87
N TYR A 302 -8.14 -2.54 -10.85
CA TYR A 302 -9.32 -3.11 -10.19
C TYR A 302 -9.00 -3.99 -8.97
N LYS A 303 -7.74 -4.43 -8.81
CA LYS A 303 -7.23 -5.04 -7.58
C LYS A 303 -5.90 -4.40 -7.18
N GLN A 304 -5.65 -4.35 -5.88
CA GLN A 304 -4.39 -3.87 -5.31
C GLN A 304 -3.77 -4.89 -4.37
N PHE A 305 -2.47 -5.08 -4.50
CA PHE A 305 -1.63 -5.90 -3.65
C PHE A 305 -0.42 -5.09 -3.19
N THR A 306 0.40 -5.68 -2.33
CA THR A 306 1.67 -5.11 -1.92
C THR A 306 2.78 -6.15 -2.04
N ALA A 307 4.01 -5.68 -2.14
CA ALA A 307 5.22 -6.45 -1.93
C ALA A 307 6.04 -5.77 -0.83
N ASN A 308 6.22 -6.46 0.29
CA ASN A 308 7.04 -6.02 1.42
C ASN A 308 8.33 -6.82 1.47
N PHE A 309 9.46 -6.13 1.52
CA PHE A 309 10.81 -6.70 1.61
C PHE A 309 11.35 -6.42 3.00
N TYR A 310 11.52 -7.46 3.81
CA TYR A 310 11.86 -7.34 5.22
C TYR A 310 13.37 -7.19 5.41
N LEU A 311 13.80 -6.03 5.91
CA LEU A 311 15.21 -5.69 6.08
C LEU A 311 15.68 -5.86 7.51
N ASN A 312 14.82 -5.60 8.48
CA ASN A 312 15.03 -5.94 9.89
C ASN A 312 13.68 -6.30 10.52
N VAL A 313 13.64 -7.41 11.25
CA VAL A 313 12.43 -7.91 11.94
C VAL A 313 12.71 -8.05 13.43
N PRO A 314 11.73 -7.75 14.31
CA PRO A 314 11.87 -7.96 15.74
C PRO A 314 11.87 -9.45 16.08
N GLU A 315 12.53 -9.83 17.18
CA GLU A 315 12.56 -11.21 17.66
C GLU A 315 11.17 -11.68 18.14
N GLU A 316 10.39 -10.76 18.72
CA GLU A 316 9.04 -10.99 19.24
C GLU A 316 8.02 -10.07 18.59
N GLY A 317 6.87 -10.64 18.19
CA GLY A 317 5.79 -9.90 17.53
C GLY A 317 6.14 -9.45 16.11
N GLY A 318 5.47 -8.40 15.64
CA GLY A 318 5.77 -7.74 14.37
C GLY A 318 5.29 -8.54 13.15
N GLU A 319 4.44 -9.52 13.39
CA GLU A 319 3.76 -10.31 12.37
C GLU A 319 2.83 -9.42 11.54
N LEU A 320 2.70 -9.76 10.25
CA LEU A 320 1.55 -9.33 9.48
C LEU A 320 0.32 -10.05 10.02
N GLU A 321 -0.65 -9.29 10.51
CA GLU A 321 -1.98 -9.78 10.84
C GLU A 321 -2.93 -9.44 9.70
N ILE A 322 -3.58 -10.43 9.08
CA ILE A 322 -4.48 -10.23 7.94
C ILE A 322 -5.75 -11.06 8.10
N TRP A 323 -6.89 -10.47 7.77
CA TRP A 323 -8.19 -11.13 7.87
C TRP A 323 -8.62 -11.68 6.52
N ASN A 324 -8.94 -12.98 6.47
CA ASN A 324 -9.42 -13.64 5.26
C ASN A 324 -10.92 -13.37 5.03
N VAL A 325 -11.22 -12.13 4.67
CA VAL A 325 -12.54 -11.70 4.22
C VAL A 325 -12.46 -11.32 2.75
N THR A 326 -13.63 -11.20 2.10
CA THR A 326 -13.71 -10.66 0.74
C THR A 326 -13.01 -9.31 0.67
N PRO A 327 -12.03 -9.11 -0.23
CA PRO A 327 -11.37 -7.83 -0.39
C PRO A 327 -12.39 -6.74 -0.74
N LEU A 328 -12.22 -5.54 -0.18
CA LEU A 328 -13.09 -4.40 -0.50
C LEU A 328 -13.02 -4.06 -1.99
N ASP A 329 -14.17 -3.69 -2.57
CA ASP A 329 -14.23 -3.23 -3.95
C ASP A 329 -13.55 -1.86 -4.06
N ILE A 330 -12.55 -1.77 -4.95
CA ILE A 330 -11.76 -0.56 -5.14
C ILE A 330 -12.62 0.62 -5.61
N ASN A 331 -13.71 0.35 -6.33
CA ASN A 331 -14.61 1.39 -6.84
C ASN A 331 -15.50 1.99 -5.74
N ASN A 332 -15.67 1.28 -4.63
CA ASN A 332 -16.55 1.67 -3.53
C ASN A 332 -15.76 2.07 -2.27
N ILE A 333 -14.43 2.07 -2.36
CA ILE A 333 -13.58 2.18 -1.18
C ILE A 333 -13.60 3.57 -0.55
N GLU A 334 -13.86 4.61 -1.35
CA GLU A 334 -14.01 5.99 -0.88
C GLU A 334 -15.24 6.18 0.02
N HIS A 335 -16.22 5.28 -0.11
CA HIS A 335 -17.47 5.30 0.66
C HIS A 335 -17.48 4.30 1.81
N PHE A 336 -16.42 3.50 1.96
CA PHE A 336 -16.33 2.54 3.05
C PHE A 336 -15.96 3.23 4.36
N THR A 337 -16.85 3.14 5.36
CA THR A 337 -16.60 3.63 6.72
C THR A 337 -16.10 2.48 7.58
N ILE A 338 -14.91 2.62 8.15
CA ILE A 338 -14.35 1.65 9.10
C ILE A 338 -15.11 1.74 10.43
N PRO A 339 -15.72 0.65 10.94
CA PRO A 339 -16.32 0.64 12.27
C PRO A 339 -15.29 0.91 13.37
N GLU A 340 -15.66 1.60 14.45
CA GLU A 340 -14.74 1.85 15.57
C GLU A 340 -14.21 0.53 16.17
N ASN A 341 -15.08 -0.47 16.34
CA ASN A 341 -14.73 -1.80 16.85
C ASN A 341 -14.44 -2.83 15.75
N TRP A 342 -13.92 -2.39 14.58
CA TRP A 342 -13.81 -3.26 13.41
C TRP A 342 -13.08 -4.58 13.67
N ARG A 343 -11.98 -4.54 14.42
CA ARG A 343 -11.21 -5.74 14.78
C ARG A 343 -12.07 -6.81 15.47
N GLU A 344 -12.98 -6.41 16.35
CA GLU A 344 -13.87 -7.33 17.09
C GLU A 344 -14.93 -7.96 16.18
N LEU A 345 -15.27 -7.28 15.08
CA LEU A 345 -16.24 -7.73 14.09
C LEU A 345 -15.62 -8.63 13.02
N LEU A 346 -14.29 -8.63 12.90
CA LEU A 346 -13.57 -9.44 11.92
C LEU A 346 -13.39 -10.88 12.44
N PRO A 347 -13.27 -11.87 11.53
CA PRO A 347 -13.06 -13.27 11.92
C PRO A 347 -11.67 -13.46 12.57
N THR A 348 -11.30 -14.70 12.89
CA THR A 348 -9.93 -15.01 13.29
C THR A 348 -8.95 -14.60 12.18
N SER A 349 -7.92 -13.85 12.56
CA SER A 349 -6.85 -13.40 11.68
C SER A 349 -5.87 -14.52 11.34
N ILE A 350 -5.20 -14.36 10.21
CA ILE A 350 -3.99 -15.09 9.85
C ILE A 350 -2.82 -14.24 10.30
N LYS A 351 -1.84 -14.85 10.96
CA LYS A 351 -0.57 -14.19 11.33
C LYS A 351 0.58 -14.79 10.54
N VAL A 352 1.36 -13.93 9.91
CA VAL A 352 2.57 -14.32 9.16
C VAL A 352 3.76 -13.60 9.79
N LYS A 353 4.65 -14.38 10.42
CA LYS A 353 5.90 -13.87 10.97
C LYS A 353 6.97 -13.85 9.87
N PRO A 354 7.38 -12.66 9.40
CA PRO A 354 8.45 -12.56 8.43
C PRO A 354 9.80 -12.79 9.09
N GLU A 355 10.75 -13.31 8.33
CA GLU A 355 12.17 -13.31 8.66
C GLU A 355 12.89 -12.20 7.88
N GLN A 356 14.08 -11.83 8.35
CA GLN A 356 14.92 -10.92 7.61
C GLN A 356 15.26 -11.53 6.25
N GLY A 357 15.12 -10.74 5.19
CA GLY A 357 15.32 -11.20 3.83
C GLY A 357 14.04 -11.62 3.11
N ASP A 358 12.92 -11.80 3.82
CA ASP A 358 11.70 -12.27 3.17
C ASP A 358 11.04 -11.23 2.28
N LEU A 359 10.37 -11.72 1.25
CA LEU A 359 9.37 -11.00 0.47
C LEU A 359 7.98 -11.53 0.83
N VAL A 360 7.06 -10.64 1.22
CA VAL A 360 5.65 -10.99 1.51
C VAL A 360 4.72 -10.17 0.64
N LEU A 361 3.81 -10.86 -0.07
CA LEU A 361 2.76 -10.27 -0.89
C LEU A 361 1.38 -10.65 -0.40
N PHE A 362 0.44 -9.71 -0.45
CA PHE A 362 -0.96 -9.94 -0.10
C PHE A 362 -1.87 -8.86 -0.72
N ASN A 363 -3.18 -9.14 -0.76
CA ASN A 363 -4.20 -8.19 -1.24
C ASN A 363 -4.46 -7.12 -0.17
N THR A 364 -4.06 -5.87 -0.43
CA THR A 364 -4.14 -4.79 0.59
C THR A 364 -5.56 -4.28 0.81
N ARG A 365 -6.52 -4.68 -0.03
CA ARG A 365 -7.94 -4.38 0.15
C ARG A 365 -8.60 -5.28 1.20
N ARG A 366 -7.86 -6.25 1.74
CA ARG A 366 -8.26 -6.98 2.95
C ARG A 366 -7.81 -6.19 4.19
N PRO A 367 -8.57 -6.24 5.29
CA PRO A 367 -8.12 -5.67 6.55
C PRO A 367 -6.79 -6.31 6.95
N HIS A 368 -5.84 -5.49 7.38
CA HIS A 368 -4.55 -5.94 7.87
C HIS A 368 -3.97 -4.95 8.90
N ALA A 369 -3.08 -5.45 9.75
CA ALA A 369 -2.38 -4.73 10.79
C ALA A 369 -0.99 -5.35 11.00
N ILE A 370 -0.18 -4.71 11.83
CA ILE A 370 1.10 -5.27 12.29
C ILE A 370 0.96 -5.46 13.79
N THR A 371 1.18 -6.68 14.28
CA THR A 371 1.10 -6.96 15.71
C THR A 371 2.13 -6.16 16.49
N ARG A 372 1.85 -5.87 17.76
CA ARG A 372 2.80 -5.20 18.64
C ARG A 372 4.10 -6.02 18.71
N PHE A 373 5.23 -5.34 18.76
CA PHE A 373 6.55 -5.96 18.85
C PHE A 373 7.45 -5.30 19.88
N GLY A 374 8.43 -6.08 20.34
CA GLY A 374 9.43 -5.68 21.33
C GLY A 374 10.86 -5.62 20.75
N GLY A 375 11.83 -5.39 21.62
CA GLY A 375 13.26 -5.38 21.28
C GLY A 375 13.85 -4.00 21.00
N SER A 376 15.18 -3.92 20.88
CA SER A 376 15.91 -2.66 20.72
C SER A 376 15.96 -2.13 19.30
N ASN A 377 15.69 -2.96 18.30
CA ASN A 377 15.83 -2.61 16.88
C ASN A 377 14.46 -2.33 16.25
N PRO A 378 14.34 -1.29 15.39
CA PRO A 378 13.10 -1.01 14.69
C PRO A 378 12.78 -2.10 13.67
N ARG A 379 11.50 -2.32 13.38
CA ARG A 379 11.09 -3.13 12.22
C ARG A 379 11.27 -2.28 10.96
N THR A 380 12.04 -2.77 9.99
CA THR A 380 12.32 -2.03 8.74
C THR A 380 12.02 -2.86 7.50
N SER A 381 11.45 -2.20 6.50
CA SER A 381 11.11 -2.82 5.23
C SER A 381 11.18 -1.85 4.07
N LEU A 382 11.40 -2.35 2.86
CA LEU A 382 10.98 -1.65 1.64
C LEU A 382 9.60 -2.15 1.23
N GLN A 383 8.82 -1.30 0.58
CA GLN A 383 7.48 -1.67 0.13
C GLN A 383 7.12 -1.01 -1.21
N THR A 384 6.37 -1.73 -2.04
CA THR A 384 5.66 -1.19 -3.20
C THR A 384 4.25 -1.76 -3.25
N PHE A 385 3.29 -0.98 -3.74
CA PHE A 385 2.00 -1.48 -4.17
C PHE A 385 2.12 -2.08 -5.58
N ILE A 386 1.17 -2.97 -5.87
CA ILE A 386 0.98 -3.69 -7.12
C ILE A 386 -0.49 -3.51 -7.50
N GLY A 387 -0.76 -2.90 -8.64
CA GLY A 387 -2.09 -2.78 -9.21
C GLY A 387 -2.25 -3.79 -10.33
N TYR A 388 -3.43 -4.39 -10.38
CA TYR A 388 -3.80 -5.38 -11.37
C TYR A 388 -4.97 -4.85 -12.21
N THR A 389 -4.86 -4.88 -13.54
CA THR A 389 -5.91 -4.43 -14.46
C THR A 389 -6.74 -5.59 -14.99
N LYS A 390 -7.92 -5.28 -15.56
CA LYS A 390 -8.82 -6.29 -16.15
C LYS A 390 -8.17 -7.05 -17.32
N GLU A 391 -7.23 -6.42 -18.01
CA GLU A 391 -6.39 -6.96 -19.07
C GLU A 391 -5.24 -7.83 -18.53
N SER A 392 -5.22 -8.04 -17.21
CA SER A 392 -4.20 -8.77 -16.48
C SER A 392 -2.81 -8.11 -16.55
N GLU A 393 -2.74 -6.79 -16.73
CA GLU A 393 -1.48 -6.05 -16.61
C GLU A 393 -1.18 -5.70 -15.15
N VAL A 394 0.10 -5.54 -14.82
CA VAL A 394 0.58 -5.25 -13.48
C VAL A 394 1.37 -3.95 -13.44
N PHE A 395 1.07 -3.10 -12.47
CA PHE A 395 1.72 -1.79 -12.30
C PHE A 395 2.20 -1.57 -10.87
N LEU A 396 3.38 -0.97 -10.71
CA LEU A 396 3.99 -0.73 -9.40
C LEU A 396 4.04 0.76 -9.04
N TRP A 397 3.70 1.10 -7.79
CA TRP A 397 3.84 2.46 -7.23
C TRP A 397 3.90 2.43 -5.70
N VAL A 398 3.99 3.60 -5.09
CA VAL A 398 3.81 3.86 -3.66
C VAL A 398 3.17 5.22 -3.47
#